data_AF-A0A0B0NXS9-F1
#
_entry.id   AF-A0A0B0NXS9-F1
#
_cell.length_a   1.000
_cell.length_b   1.000
_cell.length_c   1.000
_cell.angle_alpha   90.00
_cell.angle_beta   90.00
_cell.angle_gamma   90.00
#
_symmetry.space_group_name_H-M   'P 1'
#
loop_
_entity.id
_entity.type
_entity.pdbx_description
1 polymer ?
#
loop_
_entity_poly.entity_id
_entity_poly.type
_entity_poly.pdbx_seq_one_letter_code
_entity_poly.pdbx_strand_id
1 'polypeptide(L)'
;MLHKDLYELTLVKRVKVSRNNLGQPVGSKARLLARYLGIIARNANMLPINYESWHQMPDSNKNQALDNIKERFALEVSDTYIKRALGKKWRDHKKRYKPQREIVKCPAGDAKDRKQVGTSSRQKQKFTHTTGSKSFAYVTEAEELSPGQKVGRLELFDITNRKKDGSPMTSEAGEIKLEDKKAEYETIASSDSSVNLEDINNRIITEVLGPKMYGRVQIQGSGVNPIQYFGSSSQQYMPSGSQAQAEV
;
A
#
# COMPACT_ATOMS: atom_id res chain seq x y z
N MET A 1 -9.54 -13.98 17.50
CA MET A 1 -8.96 -13.02 18.47
C MET A 1 -9.77 -11.75 18.41
N LEU A 2 -10.68 -11.61 19.38
CA LEU A 2 -11.62 -10.51 19.49
C LEU A 2 -10.92 -9.28 20.11
N HIS A 3 -11.63 -8.15 20.14
CA HIS A 3 -11.13 -6.85 20.61
C HIS A 3 -10.76 -6.85 22.11
N LYS A 4 -11.39 -7.71 22.91
CA LYS A 4 -11.16 -7.81 24.36
C LYS A 4 -9.83 -8.51 24.68
N ASP A 5 -9.51 -9.56 23.93
CA ASP A 5 -8.28 -10.35 24.08
C ASP A 5 -6.99 -9.53 23.89
N LEU A 6 -7.05 -8.36 23.24
CA LEU A 6 -5.87 -7.52 23.00
C LEU A 6 -5.45 -6.68 24.22
N TYR A 7 -6.42 -6.35 25.08
CA TYR A 7 -6.18 -5.63 26.33
C TYR A 7 -5.80 -6.59 27.47
N GLU A 8 -6.21 -7.85 27.37
CA GLU A 8 -5.93 -8.92 28.35
C GLU A 8 -4.66 -9.73 28.04
N LEU A 9 -3.94 -9.42 26.95
CA LEU A 9 -2.59 -9.94 26.76
C LEU A 9 -1.70 -9.40 27.88
N THR A 10 -1.49 -10.23 28.90
CA THR A 10 -0.53 -10.03 29.97
C THR A 10 0.82 -9.64 29.37
N LEU A 11 1.48 -8.63 29.97
CA LEU A 11 2.78 -8.04 29.61
C LEU A 11 3.91 -9.05 29.28
N VAL A 12 3.73 -10.32 29.67
CA VAL A 12 4.69 -11.43 29.55
C VAL A 12 4.72 -12.06 28.14
N LYS A 13 3.65 -11.99 27.33
CA LYS A 13 3.62 -12.60 25.98
C LYS A 13 3.33 -11.56 24.90
N ARG A 14 4.39 -10.98 24.34
CA ARG A 14 4.29 -10.07 23.19
C ARG A 14 3.88 -10.83 21.93
N VAL A 15 2.99 -10.24 21.12
CA VAL A 15 2.58 -10.82 19.84
C VAL A 15 3.71 -10.63 18.83
N LYS A 16 4.32 -11.74 18.39
CA LYS A 16 5.33 -11.71 17.32
C LYS A 16 4.70 -11.30 15.98
N VAL A 17 5.28 -10.31 15.31
CA VAL A 17 4.91 -9.88 13.95
C VAL A 17 6.14 -9.98 13.07
N SER A 18 6.11 -10.94 12.15
CA SER A 18 7.18 -11.18 11.19
C SER A 18 7.16 -10.19 10.03
N ARG A 19 8.30 -10.06 9.34
CA ARG A 19 8.41 -9.24 8.12
C ARG A 19 8.82 -10.07 6.90
N ASN A 20 8.44 -9.59 5.71
CA ASN A 20 9.01 -10.08 4.45
C ASN A 20 10.34 -9.37 4.11
N ASN A 21 10.95 -9.79 2.99
CA ASN A 21 12.20 -9.22 2.47
C ASN A 21 12.09 -7.74 2.10
N LEU A 22 10.88 -7.25 1.82
CA LEU A 22 10.58 -5.83 1.55
C LEU A 22 10.35 -5.00 2.83
N GLY A 23 10.51 -5.60 4.01
CA GLY A 23 10.32 -4.92 5.29
C GLY A 23 8.86 -4.69 5.67
N GLN A 24 7.92 -5.37 5.03
CA GLN A 24 6.49 -5.26 5.31
C GLN A 24 6.06 -6.32 6.33
N PRO A 25 5.11 -6.01 7.22
CA PRO A 25 4.56 -6.98 8.15
C PRO A 25 3.65 -7.96 7.41
N VAL A 26 3.81 -9.24 7.70
CA VAL A 26 3.12 -10.34 7.03
C VAL A 26 2.42 -11.29 8.01
N GLY A 27 1.58 -12.18 7.51
CA GLY A 27 0.77 -13.09 8.32
C GLY A 27 -0.38 -12.46 9.12
N SER A 28 -1.13 -13.31 9.83
CA SER A 28 -2.38 -12.91 10.51
C SER A 28 -2.16 -11.90 11.63
N LYS A 29 -0.97 -11.90 12.24
CA LYS A 29 -0.56 -10.95 13.29
C LYS A 29 -0.27 -9.55 12.73
N ALA A 30 0.14 -9.41 11.46
CA ALA A 30 0.25 -8.10 10.81
C ALA A 30 -1.09 -7.38 10.71
N ARG A 31 -2.19 -8.12 10.46
CA ARG A 31 -3.54 -7.56 10.47
C ARG A 31 -3.92 -7.03 11.86
N LEU A 32 -3.54 -7.76 12.89
CA LEU A 32 -3.77 -7.36 14.28
C LEU A 32 -3.01 -6.08 14.62
N LEU A 33 -1.73 -6.00 14.23
CA LEU A 33 -0.92 -4.80 14.34
C LEU A 33 -1.60 -3.63 13.61
N ALA A 34 -2.01 -3.79 12.35
CA ALA A 34 -2.64 -2.73 11.59
C ALA A 34 -3.92 -2.17 12.24
N ARG A 35 -4.70 -3.03 12.91
CA ARG A 35 -5.87 -2.62 13.71
C ARG A 35 -5.44 -1.83 14.95
N TYR A 36 -4.43 -2.32 15.67
CA TYR A 36 -3.90 -1.65 16.86
C TYR A 36 -3.31 -0.28 16.55
N LEU A 37 -2.54 -0.14 15.45
CA LEU A 37 -2.04 1.16 14.97
C LEU A 37 -3.19 2.15 14.74
N GLY A 38 -4.34 1.68 14.26
CA GLY A 38 -5.54 2.49 14.11
C GLY A 38 -6.17 2.93 15.43
N ILE A 39 -5.98 2.19 16.53
CA ILE A 39 -6.41 2.59 17.88
C ILE A 39 -5.47 3.68 18.40
N ILE A 40 -4.16 3.43 18.37
CA ILE A 40 -3.14 4.39 18.84
C ILE A 40 -3.22 5.71 18.09
N ALA A 41 -3.39 5.68 16.76
CA ALA A 41 -3.55 6.88 15.94
C ALA A 41 -4.77 7.76 16.29
N ARG A 42 -5.74 7.23 17.04
CA ARG A 42 -6.94 7.96 17.52
C ARG A 42 -6.82 8.39 18.98
N ASN A 43 -5.78 7.97 19.69
CA ASN A 43 -5.56 8.34 21.08
C ASN A 43 -5.00 9.77 21.14
N ALA A 44 -5.86 10.75 21.45
CA ALA A 44 -5.48 12.15 21.52
C ALA A 44 -4.44 12.48 22.59
N ASN A 45 -4.32 11.66 23.64
CA ASN A 45 -3.32 11.86 24.70
C ASN A 45 -1.90 11.56 24.20
N MET A 46 -1.74 10.57 23.32
CA MET A 46 -0.45 10.21 22.73
C MET A 46 -0.20 10.97 21.41
N LEU A 47 -1.22 11.05 20.55
CA LEU A 47 -1.12 11.58 19.19
C LEU A 47 -2.23 12.64 18.97
N PRO A 48 -2.06 13.85 19.54
CA PRO A 48 -3.08 14.89 19.44
C PRO A 48 -3.24 15.37 17.99
N ILE A 49 -4.45 15.83 17.65
CA ILE A 49 -4.84 16.22 16.28
C ILE A 49 -4.59 17.70 15.95
N ASN A 50 -4.14 18.48 16.93
CA ASN A 50 -3.91 19.92 16.82
C ASN A 50 -2.64 20.29 16.02
N TYR A 51 -1.68 19.38 15.88
CA TYR A 51 -0.51 19.60 15.02
C TYR A 51 -0.92 19.68 13.55
N GLU A 52 -0.32 20.60 12.77
CA GLU A 52 -0.77 20.81 11.39
C GLU A 52 -0.39 19.62 10.49
N SER A 53 0.83 19.11 10.65
CA SER A 53 1.30 17.92 9.93
C SER A 53 1.95 16.89 10.84
N TRP A 54 2.01 15.64 10.36
CA TRP A 54 2.71 14.55 11.07
C TRP A 54 4.20 14.85 11.28
N HIS A 55 4.82 15.66 10.42
CA HIS A 55 6.23 16.03 10.53
C HIS A 55 6.46 17.01 11.68
N GLN A 56 5.51 17.90 11.95
CA GLN A 56 5.55 18.86 13.07
C GLN A 56 5.22 18.23 14.42
N MET A 57 4.61 17.04 14.44
CA MET A 57 4.38 16.33 15.68
C MET A 57 5.74 16.01 16.35
N PRO A 58 5.90 16.31 17.65
CA PRO A 58 7.14 16.03 18.37
C PRO A 58 7.52 14.56 18.32
N ASP A 59 8.81 14.28 18.28
CA ASP A 59 9.29 12.90 18.29
C ASP A 59 9.03 12.20 19.62
N SER A 60 8.91 12.94 20.73
CA SER A 60 8.46 12.39 22.03
C SER A 60 7.09 11.71 21.91
N ASN A 61 6.10 12.34 21.28
CA ASN A 61 4.78 11.75 21.02
C ASN A 61 4.88 10.50 20.14
N LYS A 62 5.68 10.58 19.05
CA LYS A 62 5.87 9.44 18.13
C LYS A 62 6.57 8.27 18.81
N ASN A 63 7.54 8.55 19.68
CA ASN A 63 8.29 7.56 20.44
C ASN A 63 7.41 6.93 21.53
N GLN A 64 6.66 7.73 22.29
CA GLN A 64 5.69 7.21 23.27
C GLN A 64 4.67 6.25 22.63
N ALA A 65 4.13 6.61 21.47
CA ALA A 65 3.24 5.74 20.72
C ALA A 65 3.92 4.46 20.23
N LEU A 66 5.18 4.55 19.81
CA LEU A 66 5.98 3.40 19.38
C LEU A 66 6.31 2.45 20.55
N ASP A 67 6.68 2.99 21.71
CA ASP A 67 7.00 2.22 22.91
C ASP A 67 5.76 1.45 23.39
N ASN A 68 4.60 2.11 23.41
CA ASN A 68 3.34 1.45 23.72
C ASN A 68 2.99 0.30 22.76
N ILE A 69 3.39 0.39 21.49
CA ILE A 69 3.24 -0.71 20.52
C ILE A 69 4.23 -1.83 20.85
N LYS A 70 5.49 -1.51 21.14
CA LYS A 70 6.53 -2.49 21.47
C LYS A 70 6.29 -3.22 22.79
N GLU A 71 5.53 -2.64 23.71
CA GLU A 71 5.05 -3.32 24.92
C GLU A 71 4.15 -4.52 24.59
N ARG A 72 3.37 -4.46 23.50
CA ARG A 72 2.39 -5.49 23.13
C ARG A 72 2.85 -6.39 21.97
N PHE A 73 3.74 -5.89 21.13
CA PHE A 73 4.19 -6.58 19.92
C PHE A 73 5.71 -6.76 19.89
N ALA A 74 6.17 -7.96 19.54
CA ALA A 74 7.55 -8.23 19.18
C ALA A 74 7.68 -8.05 17.66
N LEU A 75 8.19 -6.89 17.24
CA LEU A 75 8.17 -6.44 15.84
C LEU A 75 9.50 -6.74 15.14
N GLU A 76 9.46 -7.47 14.02
CA GLU A 76 10.62 -7.59 13.12
C GLU A 76 10.70 -6.44 12.10
N VAL A 77 9.59 -5.72 11.88
CA VAL A 77 9.54 -4.53 11.02
C VAL A 77 10.21 -3.32 11.66
N SER A 78 10.72 -2.40 10.86
CA SER A 78 11.45 -1.23 11.36
C SER A 78 10.54 -0.21 12.08
N ASP A 79 11.11 0.50 13.05
CA ASP A 79 10.46 1.63 13.72
C ASP A 79 10.02 2.71 12.73
N THR A 80 10.81 2.94 11.69
CA THR A 80 10.50 3.87 10.60
C THR A 80 9.23 3.44 9.85
N TYR A 81 9.04 2.14 9.60
CA TYR A 81 7.81 1.61 9.01
C TYR A 81 6.61 1.88 9.92
N ILE A 82 6.74 1.59 11.22
CA ILE A 82 5.66 1.78 12.20
C ILE A 82 5.26 3.25 12.31
N LYS A 83 6.23 4.16 12.47
CA LYS A 83 5.98 5.61 12.54
C LYS A 83 5.30 6.12 11.26
N ARG A 84 5.71 5.64 10.09
CA ARG A 84 5.08 5.99 8.81
C ARG A 84 3.63 5.48 8.72
N ALA A 85 3.39 4.24 9.16
CA ALA A 85 2.06 3.64 9.20
C ALA A 85 1.13 4.38 10.19
N LEU A 86 1.63 4.70 11.38
CA LEU A 86 0.94 5.56 12.36
C LEU A 86 0.59 6.92 11.77
N GLY A 87 1.55 7.60 11.15
CA GLY A 87 1.31 8.90 10.55
C GLY A 87 0.25 8.87 9.46
N LYS A 88 0.17 7.80 8.66
CA LYS A 88 -0.94 7.61 7.71
C LYS A 88 -2.27 7.51 8.44
N LYS A 89 -2.38 6.64 9.44
CA LYS A 89 -3.62 6.45 10.22
C LYS A 89 -4.04 7.72 10.96
N TRP A 90 -3.09 8.47 11.51
CA TRP A 90 -3.34 9.74 12.17
C TRP A 90 -3.84 10.80 11.18
N ARG A 91 -3.25 10.91 9.97
CA ARG A 91 -3.77 11.81 8.93
C ARG A 91 -5.18 11.42 8.48
N ASP A 92 -5.43 10.12 8.29
CA ASP A 92 -6.75 9.60 7.92
C ASP A 92 -7.79 9.89 9.02
N HIS A 93 -7.38 9.82 10.29
CA HIS A 93 -8.19 10.22 11.44
C HIS A 93 -8.44 11.73 11.45
N LYS A 94 -7.39 12.57 11.42
CA LYS A 94 -7.49 14.05 11.38
C LYS A 94 -8.41 14.54 10.25
N LYS A 95 -8.34 13.91 9.06
CA LYS A 95 -9.24 14.22 7.92
C LYS A 95 -10.72 14.03 8.25
N ARG A 96 -11.09 13.07 9.11
CA ARG A 96 -12.49 12.86 9.54
C ARG A 96 -12.95 13.91 10.55
N TYR A 97 -12.01 14.53 11.26
CA TYR A 97 -12.24 15.55 12.28
C TYR A 97 -11.95 16.97 11.78
N LYS A 98 -11.88 17.21 10.47
CA LYS A 98 -12.04 18.57 9.93
C LYS A 98 -13.55 18.84 9.73
N PRO A 99 -14.30 19.37 10.73
CA PRO A 99 -15.53 20.08 10.45
C PRO A 99 -15.18 21.35 9.64
N GLN A 100 -16.19 22.00 9.05
CA GLN A 100 -16.15 23.20 8.19
C GLN A 100 -15.40 24.45 8.73
N ARG A 101 -14.50 24.34 9.72
CA ARG A 101 -13.84 25.48 10.38
C ARG A 101 -12.59 26.03 9.67
N GLU A 102 -12.21 25.47 8.53
CA GLU A 102 -11.25 26.08 7.59
C GLU A 102 -11.91 26.20 6.20
N ILE A 103 -13.05 26.89 6.14
CA ILE A 103 -13.46 27.62 4.93
C ILE A 103 -13.05 29.08 5.18
N VAL A 104 -11.76 29.31 5.37
CA VAL A 104 -11.20 30.66 5.31
C VAL A 104 -9.96 30.52 4.45
N LYS A 105 -10.06 31.03 3.22
CA LYS A 105 -9.15 30.85 2.07
C LYS A 105 -9.43 29.65 1.15
N CYS A 106 -10.68 29.53 0.71
CA CYS A 106 -10.87 29.30 -0.73
C CYS A 106 -11.30 30.66 -1.31
N PRO A 107 -10.59 31.22 -2.31
CA PRO A 107 -11.15 32.35 -3.05
C PRO A 107 -12.54 31.94 -3.56
N ALA A 108 -13.49 32.87 -3.50
CA ALA A 108 -14.88 32.62 -3.88
C ALA A 108 -14.94 32.22 -5.37
N GLY A 109 -14.92 30.92 -5.63
CA GLY A 109 -14.93 30.31 -6.95
C GLY A 109 -14.39 28.89 -6.83
N ASP A 110 -15.23 27.88 -7.07
CA ASP A 110 -14.88 26.44 -7.09
C ASP A 110 -14.92 25.68 -5.76
N ALA A 111 -15.90 25.98 -4.90
CA ALA A 111 -16.35 25.00 -3.91
C ALA A 111 -17.13 23.85 -4.60
N LYS A 112 -16.46 23.01 -5.40
CA LYS A 112 -17.05 21.77 -5.91
C LYS A 112 -17.51 20.93 -4.73
N ASP A 113 -18.76 20.48 -4.74
CA ASP A 113 -19.31 19.62 -3.69
C ASP A 113 -18.37 18.41 -3.50
N ARG A 114 -17.80 18.28 -2.30
CA ARG A 114 -16.88 17.18 -1.95
C ARG A 114 -17.51 15.82 -2.23
N LYS A 115 -18.84 15.71 -2.13
CA LYS A 115 -19.59 14.50 -2.48
C LYS A 115 -19.46 14.21 -3.96
N GLN A 116 -19.66 15.21 -4.81
CA GLN A 116 -19.50 15.10 -6.27
C GLN A 116 -18.07 14.72 -6.64
N VAL A 117 -17.05 15.37 -6.05
CA VAL A 117 -15.63 15.02 -6.28
C VAL A 117 -15.35 13.57 -5.88
N GLY A 118 -15.89 13.12 -4.75
CA GLY A 118 -15.78 11.74 -4.28
C GLY A 118 -16.42 10.74 -5.25
N THR A 119 -17.63 11.04 -5.74
CA THR A 119 -18.34 10.20 -6.72
C THR A 119 -17.58 10.14 -8.04
N SER A 120 -17.17 11.27 -8.62
CA SER A 120 -16.40 11.30 -9.87
C SER A 120 -15.04 10.60 -9.74
N SER A 121 -14.41 10.66 -8.56
CA SER A 121 -13.16 9.92 -8.31
C SER A 121 -13.39 8.41 -8.22
N ARG A 122 -14.48 7.97 -7.58
CA ARG A 122 -14.86 6.54 -7.52
C ARG A 122 -15.24 6.00 -8.89
N GLN A 123 -15.91 6.79 -9.74
CA GLN A 123 -16.21 6.41 -11.12
C GLN A 123 -14.94 6.19 -11.97
N LYS A 124 -13.81 6.81 -11.60
CA LYS A 124 -12.51 6.59 -12.25
C LYS A 124 -11.73 5.39 -11.67
N GLN A 125 -12.21 4.76 -10.60
CA GLN A 125 -11.57 3.58 -10.03
C GLN A 125 -11.96 2.35 -10.83
N LYS A 126 -11.03 1.91 -11.67
CA LYS A 126 -11.21 0.82 -12.63
C LYS A 126 -11.06 -0.57 -12.00
N PHE A 127 -9.98 -0.74 -11.25
CA PHE A 127 -9.59 -2.02 -10.68
C PHE A 127 -9.87 -2.05 -9.18
N THR A 128 -10.76 -2.94 -8.74
CA THR A 128 -11.08 -3.14 -7.32
C THR A 128 -10.60 -4.50 -6.86
N HIS A 129 -9.71 -4.51 -5.87
CA HIS A 129 -9.18 -5.74 -5.32
C HIS A 129 -10.18 -6.47 -4.41
N THR A 130 -10.06 -7.80 -4.33
CA THR A 130 -10.95 -8.73 -3.63
C THR A 130 -10.40 -9.23 -2.29
N THR A 131 -9.19 -8.81 -1.93
CA THR A 131 -8.45 -9.30 -0.75
C THR A 131 -9.03 -8.83 0.60
N GLY A 132 -9.96 -7.88 0.58
CA GLY A 132 -10.61 -7.31 1.75
C GLY A 132 -9.60 -6.67 2.71
N SER A 133 -9.54 -7.18 3.95
CA SER A 133 -8.62 -6.67 4.99
C SER A 133 -7.18 -7.19 4.88
N LYS A 134 -6.90 -8.11 3.94
CA LYS A 134 -5.56 -8.65 3.70
C LYS A 134 -4.75 -7.67 2.86
N SER A 135 -3.54 -7.32 3.31
CA SER A 135 -2.60 -6.53 2.51
C SER A 135 -2.04 -7.35 1.36
N PHE A 136 -1.54 -6.69 0.31
CA PHE A 136 -0.84 -7.40 -0.77
C PHE A 136 0.37 -8.19 -0.27
N ALA A 137 1.15 -7.64 0.68
CA ALA A 137 2.25 -8.37 1.31
C ALA A 137 1.80 -9.68 2.01
N TYR A 138 0.62 -9.66 2.63
CA TYR A 138 0.03 -10.86 3.24
C TYR A 138 -0.40 -11.86 2.17
N VAL A 139 -1.01 -11.37 1.08
CA VAL A 139 -1.48 -12.24 -0.01
C VAL A 139 -0.30 -12.88 -0.70
N THR A 140 0.74 -12.12 -1.04
CA THR A 140 1.99 -12.64 -1.58
C THR A 140 2.53 -13.77 -0.70
N GLU A 141 2.80 -13.53 0.58
CA GLU A 141 3.31 -14.57 1.49
C GLU A 141 2.42 -15.81 1.55
N ALA A 142 1.09 -15.66 1.50
CA ALA A 142 0.17 -16.79 1.57
C ALA A 142 0.17 -17.65 0.29
N GLU A 143 0.58 -17.08 -0.84
CA GLU A 143 0.62 -17.74 -2.16
C GLU A 143 2.04 -18.24 -2.50
N GLU A 144 3.07 -17.82 -1.78
CA GLU A 144 4.43 -18.37 -1.90
C GLU A 144 4.44 -19.81 -1.36
N LEU A 145 4.25 -20.79 -2.25
CA LEU A 145 4.19 -22.23 -1.92
C LEU A 145 5.51 -22.80 -1.40
N SER A 146 6.64 -22.19 -1.73
CA SER A 146 7.97 -22.62 -1.31
C SER A 146 8.91 -21.43 -1.05
N PRO A 147 9.89 -21.56 -0.12
CA PRO A 147 10.86 -20.50 0.13
C PRO A 147 11.63 -20.14 -1.16
N GLY A 148 11.40 -18.93 -1.67
CA GLY A 148 12.08 -18.41 -2.86
C GLY A 148 11.23 -18.36 -4.14
N GLN A 149 10.06 -19.02 -4.17
CA GLN A 149 9.09 -18.83 -5.24
C GLN A 149 8.39 -17.48 -5.04
N LYS A 150 8.84 -16.45 -5.78
CA LYS A 150 8.24 -15.12 -5.72
C LYS A 150 6.99 -15.07 -6.60
N VAL A 151 5.88 -14.62 -6.03
CA VAL A 151 4.68 -14.29 -6.81
C VAL A 151 4.95 -13.04 -7.64
N GLY A 152 4.85 -13.16 -8.96
CA GLY A 152 5.08 -12.04 -9.88
C GLY A 152 4.02 -10.93 -9.71
N ARG A 153 4.30 -9.70 -10.16
CA ARG A 153 3.30 -8.60 -10.07
C ARG A 153 2.01 -8.87 -10.84
N LEU A 154 2.13 -9.52 -11.99
CA LEU A 154 0.98 -9.87 -12.84
C LEU A 154 0.14 -10.97 -12.19
N GLU A 155 0.80 -12.00 -11.67
CA GLU A 155 0.16 -13.08 -10.91
C GLU A 155 -0.55 -12.53 -9.66
N LEU A 156 0.12 -11.66 -8.90
CA LEU A 156 -0.49 -10.99 -7.76
C LEU A 156 -1.67 -10.10 -8.18
N PHE A 157 -1.64 -9.50 -9.36
CA PHE A 157 -2.80 -8.77 -9.88
C PHE A 157 -3.98 -9.71 -10.10
N ASP A 158 -3.75 -10.86 -10.76
CA ASP A 158 -4.78 -11.88 -11.01
C ASP A 158 -5.39 -12.39 -9.69
N ILE A 159 -4.57 -12.79 -8.73
CA ILE A 159 -5.04 -13.27 -7.41
C ILE A 159 -5.88 -12.21 -6.70
N THR A 160 -5.48 -10.94 -6.81
CA THR A 160 -6.07 -9.86 -6.02
C THR A 160 -7.25 -9.18 -6.70
N ASN A 161 -7.45 -9.34 -8.02
CA ASN A 161 -8.52 -8.69 -8.77
C ASN A 161 -9.49 -9.69 -9.43
N ARG A 162 -9.30 -11.00 -9.25
CA ARG A 162 -10.28 -12.01 -9.65
C ARG A 162 -11.21 -12.41 -8.50
N LYS A 163 -12.38 -12.91 -8.88
CA LYS A 163 -13.33 -13.57 -7.97
C LYS A 163 -12.80 -14.94 -7.55
N LYS A 164 -13.44 -15.55 -6.55
CA LYS A 164 -13.07 -16.89 -6.06
C LYS A 164 -13.24 -18.01 -7.09
N ASP A 165 -14.11 -17.82 -8.07
CA ASP A 165 -14.36 -18.72 -9.19
C ASP A 165 -13.36 -18.51 -10.36
N GLY A 166 -12.40 -17.58 -10.21
CA GLY A 166 -11.42 -17.22 -11.24
C GLY A 166 -11.92 -16.21 -12.27
N SER A 167 -13.20 -15.84 -12.24
CA SER A 167 -13.74 -14.87 -13.19
C SER A 167 -13.14 -13.47 -12.96
N PRO A 168 -12.98 -12.66 -14.02
CA PRO A 168 -12.66 -11.24 -13.89
C PRO A 168 -13.69 -10.54 -12.98
N MET A 169 -13.23 -9.56 -12.21
CA MET A 169 -14.13 -8.78 -11.34
C MET A 169 -14.97 -7.80 -12.15
N THR A 170 -14.42 -7.23 -13.22
CA THR A 170 -15.12 -6.29 -14.10
C THR A 170 -14.83 -6.60 -15.57
N SER A 171 -15.81 -6.40 -16.45
CA SER A 171 -15.59 -6.50 -17.90
C SER A 171 -14.91 -5.23 -18.46
N GLU A 172 -14.00 -4.63 -17.71
CA GLU A 172 -13.43 -3.34 -18.07
C GLU A 172 -12.31 -3.49 -19.10
N ALA A 173 -12.19 -2.50 -20.00
CA ALA A 173 -11.15 -2.47 -21.04
C ALA A 173 -9.72 -2.68 -20.52
N GLY A 174 -9.47 -2.37 -19.24
CA GLY A 174 -8.19 -2.59 -18.61
C GLY A 174 -7.86 -4.06 -18.33
N GLU A 175 -8.86 -4.88 -17.95
CA GLU A 175 -8.66 -6.33 -17.76
C GLU A 175 -8.52 -7.03 -19.11
N ILE A 176 -9.32 -6.63 -20.11
CA ILE A 176 -9.21 -7.12 -21.49
C ILE A 176 -7.81 -6.84 -22.06
N LYS A 177 -7.35 -5.59 -21.95
CA LYS A 177 -5.99 -5.21 -22.41
C LYS A 177 -4.89 -5.99 -21.69
N LEU A 178 -5.09 -6.36 -20.42
CA LEU A 178 -4.13 -7.13 -19.65
C LEU A 178 -4.08 -8.59 -20.13
N GLU A 179 -5.22 -9.19 -20.44
CA GLU A 179 -5.30 -10.54 -21.04
C GLU A 179 -4.68 -10.56 -22.45
N ASP A 180 -5.00 -9.57 -23.29
CA ASP A 180 -4.40 -9.43 -24.64
C ASP A 180 -2.88 -9.32 -24.56
N LYS A 181 -2.36 -8.45 -23.67
CA LYS A 181 -0.92 -8.25 -23.47
C LYS A 181 -0.23 -9.47 -22.89
N LYS A 182 -0.92 -10.23 -22.04
CA LYS A 182 -0.42 -11.49 -21.51
C LYS A 182 -0.29 -12.54 -22.61
N ALA A 183 -1.30 -12.68 -23.47
CA ALA A 183 -1.27 -13.60 -24.60
C ALA A 183 -0.17 -13.22 -25.61
N GLU A 184 -0.06 -11.93 -25.96
CA GLU A 184 1.04 -11.41 -26.78
C GLU A 184 2.39 -11.84 -26.19
N TYR A 185 2.55 -11.74 -24.87
CA TYR A 185 3.81 -12.10 -24.25
C TYR A 185 4.11 -13.60 -24.22
N GLU A 186 3.12 -14.46 -23.94
CA GLU A 186 3.29 -15.92 -23.99
C GLU A 186 3.81 -16.38 -25.37
N THR A 187 3.40 -15.69 -26.45
CA THR A 187 3.93 -15.96 -27.80
C THR A 187 5.39 -15.51 -27.99
N ILE A 188 5.77 -14.37 -27.40
CA ILE A 188 7.15 -13.85 -27.46
C ILE A 188 8.08 -14.74 -26.64
N ALA A 189 7.70 -15.13 -25.42
CA ALA A 189 8.48 -16.02 -24.57
C ALA A 189 8.69 -17.41 -25.19
N SER A 190 7.72 -17.89 -25.98
CA SER A 190 7.85 -19.13 -26.76
C SER A 190 8.82 -19.01 -27.93
N SER A 191 9.06 -17.79 -28.43
CA SER A 191 9.90 -17.52 -29.60
C SER A 191 11.33 -17.11 -29.24
N ASP A 192 11.54 -16.42 -28.12
CA ASP A 192 12.85 -15.94 -27.66
C ASP A 192 13.08 -16.26 -26.18
N SER A 193 13.87 -17.31 -25.94
CA SER A 193 14.22 -17.79 -24.59
C SER A 193 15.13 -16.85 -23.80
N SER A 194 15.69 -15.80 -24.43
CA SER A 194 16.56 -14.82 -23.75
C SER A 194 15.79 -13.77 -22.95
N VAL A 195 14.46 -13.73 -23.12
CA VAL A 195 13.61 -12.68 -22.59
C VAL A 195 13.20 -12.99 -21.14
N ASN A 196 13.47 -12.06 -20.22
CA ASN A 196 13.12 -12.20 -18.81
C ASN A 196 11.60 -12.04 -18.57
N LEU A 197 10.96 -13.14 -18.14
CA LEU A 197 9.52 -13.22 -17.83
C LEU A 197 9.06 -12.19 -16.80
N GLU A 198 9.85 -11.98 -15.75
CA GLU A 198 9.50 -11.04 -14.70
C GLU A 198 9.56 -9.59 -15.22
N ASP A 199 10.53 -9.25 -16.06
CA ASP A 199 10.64 -7.91 -16.62
C ASP A 199 9.45 -7.55 -17.50
N ILE A 200 8.91 -8.51 -18.26
CA ILE A 200 7.74 -8.24 -19.10
C ILE A 200 6.46 -8.20 -18.29
N ASN A 201 6.29 -9.08 -17.29
CA ASN A 201 5.18 -8.96 -16.34
C ASN A 201 5.17 -7.58 -15.67
N ASN A 202 6.35 -7.04 -15.35
CA ASN A 202 6.51 -5.71 -14.79
C ASN A 202 6.12 -4.59 -15.76
N ARG A 203 6.44 -4.73 -17.06
CA ARG A 203 6.05 -3.80 -18.13
C ARG A 203 4.54 -3.81 -18.37
N ILE A 204 3.93 -4.98 -18.54
CA ILE A 204 2.48 -5.13 -18.77
C ILE A 204 1.69 -4.42 -17.68
N ILE A 205 2.01 -4.68 -16.41
CA ILE A 205 1.32 -4.03 -15.28
C ILE A 205 1.49 -2.51 -15.31
N THR A 206 2.67 -2.02 -15.69
CA THR A 206 2.95 -0.58 -15.73
C THR A 206 2.24 0.10 -16.91
N GLU A 207 2.11 -0.57 -18.05
CA GLU A 207 1.36 -0.07 -19.22
C GLU A 207 -0.16 -0.05 -18.97
N VAL A 208 -0.70 -1.08 -18.31
CA VAL A 208 -2.14 -1.20 -18.07
C VAL A 208 -2.60 -0.31 -16.92
N LEU A 209 -1.86 -0.32 -15.80
CA LEU A 209 -2.26 0.43 -14.59
C LEU A 209 -1.66 1.83 -14.50
N GLY A 210 -0.69 2.14 -15.38
CA GLY A 210 0.09 3.35 -15.36
C GLY A 210 1.21 3.35 -14.32
N PRO A 211 2.12 4.34 -14.38
CA PRO A 211 3.15 4.51 -13.36
C PRO A 211 2.52 4.94 -12.04
N LYS A 212 3.04 4.44 -10.93
CA LYS A 212 2.58 4.86 -9.61
C LYS A 212 3.25 6.18 -9.18
N MET A 213 2.44 7.12 -8.71
CA MET A 213 2.93 8.40 -8.21
C MET A 213 3.76 8.23 -6.92
N TYR A 214 4.72 9.14 -6.73
CA TYR A 214 5.55 9.27 -5.53
C TYR A 214 6.57 8.13 -5.29
N GLY A 215 7.15 7.55 -6.34
CA GLY A 215 8.26 6.61 -6.24
C GLY A 215 7.91 5.32 -5.48
N ARG A 216 6.75 4.73 -5.79
CA ARG A 216 6.27 3.47 -5.20
C ARG A 216 6.05 2.44 -6.28
N VAL A 217 6.04 1.16 -5.90
CA VAL A 217 5.68 0.07 -6.82
C VAL A 217 4.19 -0.25 -6.67
N GLN A 218 3.48 -0.41 -7.79
CA GLN A 218 2.08 -0.78 -7.78
C GLN A 218 1.90 -2.25 -7.42
N ILE A 219 0.79 -2.57 -6.72
CA ILE A 219 0.41 -3.93 -6.28
C ILE A 219 1.34 -4.54 -5.22
N GLN A 220 2.50 -3.95 -4.94
CA GLN A 220 3.46 -4.48 -3.95
C GLN A 220 3.16 -4.07 -2.48
N GLY A 221 1.99 -3.52 -2.21
CA GLY A 221 1.58 -3.12 -0.86
C GLY A 221 2.22 -1.81 -0.38
N SER A 222 2.26 -1.63 0.95
CA SER A 222 2.61 -0.35 1.56
C SER A 222 4.12 -0.16 1.67
N GLY A 223 4.62 0.95 1.14
CA GLY A 223 5.97 1.45 1.45
C GLY A 223 7.11 0.84 0.64
N VAL A 224 6.80 0.00 -0.36
CA VAL A 224 7.77 -0.56 -1.31
C VAL A 224 8.14 0.51 -2.33
N ASN A 225 9.43 0.79 -2.43
CA ASN A 225 9.97 1.67 -3.46
C ASN A 225 10.59 0.86 -4.61
N PRO A 226 10.73 1.46 -5.81
CA PRO A 226 11.27 0.74 -6.97
C PRO A 226 12.71 0.26 -6.81
N ILE A 227 13.57 0.97 -6.09
CA ILE A 227 14.96 0.54 -5.83
C ILE A 227 14.96 -0.76 -5.01
N GLN A 228 14.09 -0.86 -4.00
CA GLN A 228 13.94 -2.06 -3.17
C GLN A 228 13.40 -3.26 -3.95
N TYR A 229 12.55 -3.02 -4.95
CA TYR A 229 11.86 -4.08 -5.68
C TYR A 229 12.63 -4.52 -6.93
N PHE A 230 13.02 -3.58 -7.80
CA PHE A 230 13.70 -3.84 -9.06
C PHE A 230 15.24 -3.77 -8.94
N GLY A 231 15.79 -3.22 -7.85
CA GLY A 231 17.23 -3.03 -7.73
C GLY A 231 17.78 -2.09 -8.81
N SER A 232 18.88 -2.50 -9.44
CA SER A 232 19.59 -1.72 -10.46
C SER A 232 18.76 -1.45 -11.73
N SER A 233 17.76 -2.28 -12.04
CA SER A 233 16.88 -2.07 -13.20
C SER A 233 15.73 -1.09 -12.92
N SER A 234 15.63 -0.52 -11.71
CA SER A 234 14.54 0.37 -11.33
C SER A 234 14.33 1.57 -12.25
N GLN A 235 15.38 2.08 -12.91
CA GLN A 235 15.27 3.17 -13.88
C GLN A 235 14.39 2.83 -15.09
N GLN A 236 14.36 1.56 -15.51
CA GLN A 236 13.58 1.11 -16.66
C GLN A 236 12.06 1.16 -16.42
N TYR A 237 11.64 1.23 -15.15
CA TYR A 237 10.24 1.22 -14.74
C TYR A 237 9.75 2.56 -14.18
N MET A 238 10.60 3.58 -14.23
CA MET A 238 10.21 4.94 -13.85
C MET A 238 9.53 5.62 -15.03
N PRO A 239 8.45 6.41 -14.79
CA PRO A 239 8.03 7.37 -15.79
C PRO A 239 9.21 8.31 -16.06
N SER A 240 9.54 8.52 -17.33
CA SER A 240 10.55 9.50 -17.75
C SER A 240 10.15 10.86 -17.20
N GLY A 241 10.71 11.25 -16.06
CA GLY A 241 10.57 12.59 -15.54
C GLY A 241 11.19 13.53 -16.56
N SER A 242 10.40 14.50 -17.01
CA SER A 242 10.76 15.65 -17.82
C SER A 242 12.25 15.95 -17.75
N GLN A 243 12.97 15.69 -18.85
CA GLN A 243 14.18 16.45 -19.15
C GLN A 243 13.70 17.90 -19.30
N ALA A 244 13.64 18.64 -18.19
CA ALA A 244 13.72 20.07 -18.27
C ALA A 244 15.08 20.34 -18.91
N GLN A 245 15.05 20.79 -20.16
CA GLN A 245 16.21 21.42 -20.76
C GLN A 245 16.65 22.52 -19.79
N ALA A 246 17.85 22.38 -19.25
CA ALA A 246 18.55 23.54 -18.71
C ALA A 246 18.84 24.41 -19.94
N GLU A 247 18.02 25.44 -20.15
CA GLU A 247 18.46 26.56 -20.97
C GLU A 247 19.69 27.17 -20.29
N VAL A 248 20.76 27.24 -21.08
CA VAL A 248 22.06 27.83 -20.75
C VAL A 248 21.95 29.34 -20.72
#